data_AF-A0A5K7ZVD3-F1
#
_entry.id   AF-A0A5K7ZVD3-F1
#
_cell.length_a   1.000
_cell.length_b   1.000
_cell.length_c   1.000
_cell.angle_alpha   90.00
_cell.angle_beta   90.00
_cell.angle_gamma   90.00
#
_symmetry.space_group_name_H-M   'P 1'
#
loop_
_entity.id
_entity.type
_entity.pdbx_description
1 polymer ?
#
loop_
_entity_poly.entity_id
_entity_poly.type
_entity_poly.pdbx_seq_one_letter_code
_entity_poly.pdbx_strand_id
1 'polypeptide(L)'
;MKPKRHTIAGHRGLTRRQLLAVGTLNLLGWAAFPMRTVAAPFENDLKLVAHIPEMVEREGPLRVFRDYAADPDNEIEQHLRRELVQRSELLSKIKARIGFERKVRFSVEDLEVRLMFVPQSDKRHAAAYQRYCQDITDYLFEINRAENFYSSITSPHEDHPVISETGVSAFIVHRLAKAYRAVCRFTAESGKSVKYAASGAIFSNHLGAVDLEIERLAPGRFGLRRPPFTIWQNSGAEFFSLMAIPVEETLHYYLGRATDRLLDASLRQDPSKSLAAAKQMADEWMAVEESVVGGLVDRVLARYCDRYPGGLPDNLNFERWAGNVPDLSQYRYRRQGIQLVRTLGIHRSIGLYMEDPGRFREQLKLT
;
A
#
# COMPACT_ATOMS: atom_id res chain seq x y z
N MET A 1 23.22 58.22 -2.24
CA MET A 1 22.53 57.93 -0.96
C MET A 1 22.03 56.49 -1.01
N LYS A 2 22.47 55.62 -0.09
CA LYS A 2 21.98 54.23 0.03
C LYS A 2 20.70 54.20 0.89
N PRO A 3 19.66 53.42 0.56
CA PRO A 3 18.52 53.24 1.45
C PRO A 3 18.85 52.27 2.59
N LYS A 4 18.53 52.67 3.83
CA LYS A 4 18.66 51.86 5.05
C LYS A 4 17.67 50.70 5.02
N ARG A 5 18.13 49.47 5.34
CA ARG A 5 17.27 48.32 5.62
C ARG A 5 16.60 48.52 6.98
N HIS A 6 15.27 48.48 7.01
CA HIS A 6 14.49 48.42 8.25
C HIS A 6 14.44 46.95 8.75
N THR A 7 14.86 46.72 9.99
CA THR A 7 14.66 45.45 10.69
C THR A 7 13.37 45.50 11.52
N ILE A 8 12.75 44.33 11.71
CA ILE A 8 11.43 44.09 12.34
C ILE A 8 11.36 44.59 13.81
N ALA A 9 12.46 44.99 14.42
CA ALA A 9 12.54 45.46 15.80
C ALA A 9 12.01 46.90 16.03
N GLY A 10 11.52 47.60 15.00
CA GLY A 10 11.13 49.01 15.08
C GLY A 10 9.68 49.31 15.52
N HIS A 11 8.81 48.32 15.71
CA HIS A 11 7.36 48.58 15.88
C HIS A 11 6.71 48.16 17.20
N ARG A 12 7.47 47.71 18.20
CA ARG A 12 6.93 47.51 19.55
C ARG A 12 8.01 47.93 20.54
N GLY A 13 7.84 49.09 21.18
CA GLY A 13 8.80 49.72 22.08
C GLY A 13 9.14 48.86 23.31
N LEU A 14 9.97 47.85 23.11
CA LEU A 14 10.50 46.98 24.16
C LEU A 14 11.93 47.40 24.45
N THR A 15 12.20 47.70 25.72
CA THR A 15 13.53 48.10 26.20
C THR A 15 14.49 46.91 26.26
N ARG A 16 15.80 47.18 26.20
CA ARG A 16 16.86 46.15 26.24
C ARG A 16 16.80 45.23 27.48
N ARG A 17 16.21 45.72 28.59
CA ARG A 17 15.93 44.92 29.80
C ARG A 17 14.74 43.97 29.63
N GLN A 18 13.74 44.32 28.82
CA GLN A 18 12.60 43.43 28.52
C GLN A 18 13.00 42.31 27.54
N LEU A 19 13.94 42.57 26.62
CA LEU A 19 14.53 41.54 25.76
C LEU A 19 15.37 40.51 26.55
N LEU A 20 16.07 40.96 27.60
CA LEU A 20 16.81 40.06 28.50
C LEU A 20 15.87 39.21 29.37
N ALA A 21 14.75 39.75 29.84
CA ALA A 21 13.75 38.99 30.60
C ALA A 21 13.07 37.88 29.77
N VAL A 22 12.81 38.12 28.48
CA VAL A 22 12.30 37.11 27.54
C VAL A 22 13.38 36.06 27.20
N GLY A 23 14.65 36.45 27.20
CA GLY A 23 15.79 35.52 27.03
C GLY A 23 16.02 34.60 28.23
N THR A 24 15.82 35.10 29.46
CA THR A 24 16.02 34.29 30.69
C THR A 24 14.83 33.41 31.05
N LEU A 25 13.60 33.74 30.61
CA LEU A 25 12.43 32.86 30.78
C LEU A 25 12.40 31.67 29.80
N ASN A 26 13.19 31.71 28.70
CA ASN A 26 13.29 30.61 27.75
C ASN A 26 14.40 29.59 28.06
N LEU A 27 15.28 29.86 29.03
CA LEU A 27 16.39 28.98 29.39
C LEU A 27 16.14 28.12 30.64
N LEU A 28 15.06 28.36 31.38
CA LEU A 28 14.65 27.54 32.55
C LEU A 28 13.50 26.57 32.24
N GLY A 29 12.96 26.58 31.02
CA GLY A 29 11.96 25.61 30.55
C GLY A 29 12.54 24.32 29.97
N TRP A 30 13.87 24.17 29.93
CA TRP A 30 14.59 23.04 29.32
C TRP A 30 15.13 22.02 30.34
N ALA A 31 14.64 22.06 31.58
CA ALA A 31 15.05 21.14 32.63
C ALA A 31 13.84 20.63 33.45
N ALA A 32 12.79 20.20 32.76
CA ALA A 32 11.78 19.25 33.25
C ALA A 32 10.75 19.02 32.13
N PHE A 33 11.14 18.29 31.09
CA PHE A 33 10.10 17.49 30.45
C PHE A 33 9.62 16.51 31.52
N PRO A 34 8.34 16.52 31.92
CA PRO A 34 7.83 15.30 32.52
C PRO A 34 8.09 14.24 31.46
N MET A 35 8.85 13.19 31.80
CA MET A 35 8.68 11.91 31.14
C MET A 35 7.21 11.55 31.33
N ARG A 36 6.34 12.08 30.47
CA ARG A 36 5.02 11.51 30.25
C ARG A 36 5.34 10.09 29.82
N THR A 37 4.89 9.15 30.61
CA THR A 37 4.82 7.73 30.30
C THR A 37 4.06 7.55 28.98
N VAL A 38 4.74 7.74 27.84
CA VAL A 38 4.21 7.47 26.48
C VAL A 38 3.91 5.97 26.30
N ALA A 39 4.55 5.12 27.11
CA ALA A 39 4.35 3.68 27.11
C ALA A 39 2.92 3.24 27.49
N ALA A 40 2.28 3.88 28.48
CA ALA A 40 0.97 3.44 28.98
C ALA A 40 -0.22 3.72 28.02
N PRO A 41 -0.27 4.86 27.29
CA PRO A 41 -1.20 5.05 26.19
C PRO A 41 -1.01 4.02 25.06
N PHE A 42 0.25 3.70 24.74
CA PHE A 42 0.58 2.84 23.61
C PHE A 42 0.29 1.34 23.87
N GLU A 43 0.55 0.85 25.09
CA GLU A 43 0.14 -0.50 25.51
C GLU A 43 -1.38 -0.70 25.39
N ASN A 44 -2.16 0.32 25.79
CA ASN A 44 -3.62 0.28 25.64
C ASN A 44 -4.03 0.29 24.16
N ASP A 45 -3.30 0.98 23.30
CA ASP A 45 -3.58 1.02 21.87
C ASP A 45 -3.32 -0.33 21.20
N LEU A 46 -2.20 -1.01 21.50
CA LEU A 46 -1.94 -2.35 20.97
C LEU A 46 -2.97 -3.38 21.41
N LYS A 47 -3.44 -3.31 22.66
CA LYS A 47 -4.55 -4.15 23.15
C LYS A 47 -5.85 -3.89 22.39
N LEU A 48 -6.15 -2.63 22.08
CA LEU A 48 -7.30 -2.27 21.25
C LEU A 48 -7.13 -2.77 19.81
N VAL A 49 -5.96 -2.59 19.20
CA VAL A 49 -5.68 -3.09 17.84
C VAL A 49 -5.80 -4.61 17.78
N ALA A 50 -5.34 -5.33 18.80
CA ALA A 50 -5.46 -6.78 18.90
C ALA A 50 -6.90 -7.29 18.97
N HIS A 51 -7.86 -6.44 19.40
CA HIS A 51 -9.27 -6.79 19.45
C HIS A 51 -10.00 -6.54 18.12
N ILE A 52 -9.42 -5.79 17.18
CA ILE A 52 -10.03 -5.49 15.88
C ILE A 52 -10.41 -6.76 15.09
N PRO A 53 -9.57 -7.81 15.00
CA PRO A 53 -9.92 -9.05 14.29
C PRO A 53 -11.14 -9.78 14.87
N GLU A 54 -11.45 -9.55 16.15
CA GLU A 54 -12.58 -10.17 16.85
C GLU A 54 -13.90 -9.40 16.64
N MET A 55 -13.82 -8.21 16.06
CA MET A 55 -14.99 -7.37 15.80
C MET A 55 -15.81 -7.91 14.62
N VAL A 56 -17.12 -7.66 14.65
CA VAL A 56 -18.04 -8.06 13.57
C VAL A 56 -17.64 -7.40 12.25
N GLU A 57 -17.47 -8.23 11.22
CA GLU A 57 -17.24 -7.77 9.85
C GLU A 57 -18.47 -7.03 9.30
N ARG A 58 -18.22 -5.92 8.61
CA ARG A 58 -19.26 -5.04 8.08
C ARG A 58 -19.09 -4.80 6.58
N GLU A 59 -20.21 -4.80 5.89
CA GLU A 59 -20.28 -4.53 4.45
C GLU A 59 -20.78 -3.12 4.13
N GLY A 60 -21.16 -2.34 5.15
CA GLY A 60 -21.69 -0.99 4.97
C GLY A 60 -21.66 -0.11 6.23
N PRO A 61 -22.03 1.19 6.08
CA PRO A 61 -22.39 1.84 4.82
C PRO A 61 -21.17 2.01 3.90
N LEU A 62 -21.38 1.86 2.59
CA LEU A 62 -20.36 2.13 1.58
C LEU A 62 -20.31 3.62 1.27
N ARG A 63 -19.10 4.17 1.27
CA ARG A 63 -18.75 5.53 0.85
C ARG A 63 -17.94 5.48 -0.42
N VAL A 64 -18.07 6.48 -1.28
CA VAL A 64 -17.29 6.58 -2.52
C VAL A 64 -15.91 7.09 -2.17
N PHE A 65 -14.85 6.36 -2.55
CA PHE A 65 -13.47 6.83 -2.42
C PHE A 65 -13.06 7.62 -3.67
N ARG A 66 -13.27 7.02 -4.85
CA ARG A 66 -12.96 7.58 -6.16
C ARG A 66 -14.03 7.14 -7.15
N ASP A 67 -14.47 8.03 -8.01
CA ASP A 67 -15.40 7.74 -9.09
C ASP A 67 -14.85 6.72 -10.12
N TYR A 68 -15.72 6.30 -11.04
CA TYR A 68 -15.34 5.42 -12.14
C TYR A 68 -14.20 6.04 -12.95
N ALA A 69 -13.11 5.29 -13.06
CA ALA A 69 -11.98 5.61 -13.92
C ALA A 69 -11.55 4.35 -14.67
N ALA A 70 -10.97 4.53 -15.86
CA ALA A 70 -10.38 3.42 -16.60
C ALA A 70 -9.25 2.80 -15.77
N ASP A 71 -9.41 1.54 -15.38
CA ASP A 71 -8.55 0.89 -14.40
C ASP A 71 -8.46 -0.61 -14.72
N PRO A 72 -7.34 -1.08 -15.30
CA PRO A 72 -7.13 -2.49 -15.60
C PRO A 72 -6.87 -3.27 -14.30
N ASP A 73 -7.95 -3.62 -13.60
CA ASP A 73 -7.90 -4.32 -12.32
C ASP A 73 -7.95 -5.84 -12.48
N ASN A 74 -6.85 -6.50 -12.12
CA ASN A 74 -6.69 -7.96 -12.23
C ASN A 74 -7.68 -8.75 -11.35
N GLU A 75 -8.06 -8.21 -10.18
CA GLU A 75 -9.00 -8.86 -9.27
C GLU A 75 -10.39 -8.92 -9.90
N ILE A 76 -10.81 -7.81 -10.53
CA ILE A 76 -12.06 -7.74 -11.29
C ILE A 76 -12.01 -8.62 -12.53
N GLU A 77 -10.91 -8.63 -13.29
CA GLU A 77 -10.77 -9.52 -14.45
C GLU A 77 -10.91 -11.00 -14.05
N GLN A 78 -10.28 -11.42 -12.95
CA GLN A 78 -10.40 -12.78 -12.43
C GLN A 78 -11.80 -13.07 -11.92
N HIS A 79 -12.44 -12.12 -11.23
CA HIS A 79 -13.84 -12.23 -10.81
C HIS A 79 -14.76 -12.43 -12.02
N LEU A 80 -14.64 -11.61 -13.06
CA LEU A 80 -15.41 -11.75 -14.30
C LEU A 80 -15.21 -13.13 -14.95
N ARG A 81 -13.96 -13.61 -15.04
CA ARG A 81 -13.67 -14.95 -15.58
C ARG A 81 -14.36 -16.06 -14.78
N ARG A 82 -14.36 -15.97 -13.45
CA ARG A 82 -15.02 -16.96 -12.56
C ARG A 82 -16.54 -16.91 -12.69
N GLU A 83 -17.13 -15.73 -12.63
CA GLU A 83 -18.58 -15.51 -12.79
C GLU A 83 -19.09 -16.05 -14.13
N LEU A 84 -18.34 -15.84 -15.21
CA LEU A 84 -18.75 -16.27 -16.54
C LEU A 84 -18.88 -17.79 -16.66
N VAL A 85 -18.00 -18.56 -16.00
CA VAL A 85 -18.09 -20.02 -15.99
C VAL A 85 -19.39 -20.50 -15.31
N GLN A 86 -19.89 -19.73 -14.34
CA GLN A 86 -21.11 -20.07 -13.61
C GLN A 86 -22.39 -19.69 -14.37
N ARG A 87 -22.31 -18.86 -15.41
CA ARG A 87 -23.47 -18.36 -16.18
C ARG A 87 -23.71 -19.18 -17.45
N SER A 88 -24.12 -20.43 -17.28
CA SER A 88 -24.37 -21.40 -18.37
C SER A 88 -25.34 -20.89 -19.45
N GLU A 89 -26.40 -20.16 -19.06
CA GLU A 89 -27.35 -19.57 -20.00
C GLU A 89 -26.72 -18.47 -20.88
N LEU A 90 -25.89 -17.60 -20.28
CA LEU A 90 -25.18 -16.55 -21.00
C LEU A 90 -24.21 -17.18 -22.01
N LEU A 91 -23.44 -18.18 -21.58
CA LEU A 91 -22.54 -18.93 -22.45
C LEU A 91 -23.29 -19.61 -23.60
N SER A 92 -24.49 -20.14 -23.35
CA SER A 92 -25.35 -20.74 -24.38
C SER A 92 -25.84 -19.71 -25.41
N LYS A 93 -26.26 -18.52 -24.95
CA LYS A 93 -26.65 -17.40 -25.83
C LYS A 93 -25.47 -16.90 -26.67
N ILE A 94 -24.28 -16.78 -26.06
CA ILE A 94 -23.05 -16.40 -26.77
C ILE A 94 -22.72 -17.48 -27.81
N LYS A 95 -22.77 -18.77 -27.45
CA LYS A 95 -22.54 -19.90 -28.35
C LYS A 95 -23.46 -19.86 -29.57
N ALA A 96 -24.76 -19.64 -29.36
CA ALA A 96 -25.73 -19.51 -30.45
C ALA A 96 -25.41 -18.34 -31.39
N ARG A 97 -24.84 -17.24 -30.87
CA ARG A 97 -24.59 -16.01 -31.63
C ARG A 97 -23.29 -16.03 -32.44
N ILE A 98 -22.22 -16.61 -31.90
CA ILE A 98 -20.90 -16.64 -32.56
C ILE A 98 -20.49 -18.02 -33.08
N GLY A 99 -21.27 -19.07 -32.80
CA GLY A 99 -21.17 -20.39 -33.44
C GLY A 99 -19.88 -21.13 -33.13
N PHE A 100 -19.46 -21.23 -31.87
CA PHE A 100 -18.28 -22.01 -31.48
C PHE A 100 -18.66 -23.36 -30.88
N GLU A 101 -17.94 -24.43 -31.25
CA GLU A 101 -18.22 -25.78 -30.73
C GLU A 101 -17.42 -26.12 -29.47
N ARG A 102 -16.16 -25.67 -29.37
CA ARG A 102 -15.24 -26.09 -28.29
C ARG A 102 -14.41 -24.98 -27.63
N LYS A 103 -14.02 -23.92 -28.35
CA LYS A 103 -13.18 -22.85 -27.79
C LYS A 103 -13.70 -21.46 -28.15
N VAL A 104 -13.75 -20.59 -27.14
CA VAL A 104 -14.00 -19.16 -27.28
C VAL A 104 -12.89 -18.41 -26.54
N ARG A 105 -12.30 -17.42 -27.18
CA ARG A 105 -11.35 -16.51 -26.52
C ARG A 105 -12.15 -15.45 -25.79
N PHE A 106 -11.85 -15.26 -24.51
CA PHE A 106 -12.41 -14.21 -23.66
C PHE A 106 -11.35 -13.15 -23.38
N SER A 107 -11.72 -11.88 -23.54
CA SER A 107 -10.92 -10.73 -23.13
C SER A 107 -11.82 -9.63 -22.54
N VAL A 108 -11.30 -8.88 -21.57
CA VAL A 108 -11.89 -7.63 -21.12
C VAL A 108 -11.29 -6.52 -21.99
N GLU A 109 -12.12 -5.72 -22.65
CA GLU A 109 -11.68 -4.66 -23.56
C GLU A 109 -11.62 -3.31 -22.85
N ASP A 110 -12.70 -2.99 -22.15
CA ASP A 110 -12.87 -1.75 -21.40
C ASP A 110 -13.21 -2.14 -19.97
N LEU A 111 -12.57 -1.50 -19.00
CA LEU A 111 -12.85 -1.69 -17.58
C LEU A 111 -12.77 -0.35 -16.87
N GLU A 112 -13.90 0.08 -16.32
CA GLU A 112 -13.99 1.23 -15.42
C GLU A 112 -14.23 0.74 -13.99
N VAL A 113 -13.47 1.29 -13.04
CA VAL A 113 -13.57 0.93 -11.62
C VAL A 113 -13.79 2.17 -10.77
N ARG A 114 -14.83 2.12 -9.94
CA ARG A 114 -15.09 3.02 -8.83
C ARG A 114 -14.63 2.35 -7.54
N LEU A 115 -13.82 3.05 -6.78
CA LEU A 115 -13.40 2.61 -5.45
C LEU A 115 -14.41 3.11 -4.42
N MET A 116 -14.86 2.21 -3.56
CA MET A 116 -15.78 2.48 -2.46
C MET A 116 -15.22 1.87 -1.18
N PHE A 117 -15.61 2.35 -0.01
CA PHE A 117 -15.08 1.84 1.24
C PHE A 117 -16.12 1.84 2.36
N VAL A 118 -15.93 0.94 3.31
CA VAL A 118 -16.66 0.93 4.58
C VAL A 118 -15.79 1.68 5.61
N PRO A 119 -16.25 2.80 6.20
CA PRO A 119 -15.49 3.51 7.22
C PRO A 119 -15.25 2.65 8.47
N GLN A 120 -14.22 3.00 9.23
CA GLN A 120 -14.06 2.51 10.61
C GLN A 120 -15.26 2.94 11.46
N SER A 121 -15.87 2.04 12.22
CA SER A 121 -17.09 2.33 13.01
C SER A 121 -16.79 2.75 14.46
N ASP A 122 -15.92 2.00 15.14
CA ASP A 122 -15.59 2.26 16.54
C ASP A 122 -14.49 3.32 16.63
N LYS A 123 -14.86 4.51 17.14
CA LYS A 123 -13.93 5.65 17.25
C LYS A 123 -12.69 5.34 18.09
N ARG A 124 -12.81 4.49 19.11
CA ARG A 124 -11.70 4.16 20.02
C ARG A 124 -10.71 3.21 19.33
N HIS A 125 -11.21 2.14 18.73
CA HIS A 125 -10.38 1.18 17.99
C HIS A 125 -9.76 1.81 16.74
N ALA A 126 -10.53 2.60 15.99
CA ALA A 126 -10.04 3.33 14.82
C ALA A 126 -8.91 4.30 15.19
N ALA A 127 -9.08 5.07 16.27
CA ALA A 127 -8.06 6.01 16.72
C ALA A 127 -6.81 5.30 17.25
N ALA A 128 -6.96 4.16 17.94
CA ALA A 128 -5.84 3.34 18.39
C ALA A 128 -5.05 2.78 17.19
N TYR A 129 -5.74 2.24 16.19
CA TYR A 129 -5.09 1.71 15.00
C TYR A 129 -4.40 2.80 14.18
N GLN A 130 -5.04 3.96 14.02
CA GLN A 130 -4.42 5.10 13.36
C GLN A 130 -3.14 5.56 14.07
N ARG A 131 -3.14 5.64 15.41
CA ARG A 131 -1.93 5.97 16.19
C ARG A 131 -0.85 4.91 16.04
N TYR A 132 -1.22 3.63 16.08
CA TYR A 132 -0.29 2.54 15.82
C TYR A 132 0.36 2.67 14.44
N CYS A 133 -0.46 2.86 13.40
CA CYS A 133 0.00 3.04 12.02
C CYS A 133 0.97 4.24 11.87
N GLN A 134 0.70 5.34 12.57
CA GLN A 134 1.60 6.50 12.60
C GLN A 134 2.92 6.15 13.30
N ASP A 135 2.87 5.55 14.49
CA ASP A 135 4.08 5.22 15.27
C ASP A 135 4.98 4.20 14.55
N ILE A 136 4.41 3.14 13.97
CA ILE A 136 5.20 2.12 13.27
C ILE A 136 5.82 2.64 11.98
N THR A 137 5.13 3.53 11.25
CA THR A 137 5.69 4.14 10.04
C THR A 137 6.80 5.12 10.39
N ASP A 138 6.61 5.97 11.40
CA ASP A 138 7.65 6.85 11.92
C ASP A 138 8.86 6.06 12.42
N TYR A 139 8.64 4.97 13.15
CA TYR A 139 9.70 4.06 13.57
C TYR A 139 10.48 3.48 12.38
N LEU A 140 9.78 3.04 11.33
CA LEU A 140 10.42 2.51 10.12
C LEU A 140 11.33 3.57 9.47
N PHE A 141 10.89 4.82 9.40
CA PHE A 141 11.73 5.92 8.86
C PHE A 141 12.87 6.29 9.81
N GLU A 142 12.63 6.30 11.13
CA GLU A 142 13.64 6.57 12.17
C GLU A 142 14.81 5.59 12.07
N ILE A 143 14.53 4.29 12.08
CA ILE A 143 15.60 3.28 12.01
C ILE A 143 16.37 3.39 10.70
N ASN A 144 15.72 3.76 9.60
CA ASN A 144 16.34 3.86 8.28
C ASN A 144 16.98 5.22 7.99
N ARG A 145 16.86 6.19 8.92
CA ARG A 145 17.33 7.58 8.75
C ARG A 145 16.84 8.21 7.44
N ALA A 146 15.60 7.91 7.09
CA ALA A 146 14.94 8.42 5.90
C ALA A 146 13.84 9.42 6.29
N GLU A 147 13.50 10.33 5.37
CA GLU A 147 12.37 11.23 5.57
C GLU A 147 11.05 10.48 5.33
N ASN A 148 10.08 10.69 6.22
CA ASN A 148 8.74 10.16 6.08
C ASN A 148 8.04 10.87 4.91
N PHE A 149 7.65 10.11 3.88
CA PHE A 149 6.99 10.64 2.67
C PHE A 149 5.46 10.76 2.81
N TYR A 150 4.87 10.24 3.90
CA TYR A 150 3.45 10.39 4.12
C TYR A 150 3.14 11.82 4.49
N SER A 151 2.18 12.38 3.77
CA SER A 151 1.54 13.65 4.11
C SER A 151 0.46 13.46 5.17
N SER A 152 -0.19 12.30 5.16
CA SER A 152 -1.28 11.97 6.07
C SER A 152 -1.47 10.46 6.17
N ILE A 153 -1.85 10.03 7.37
CA ILE A 153 -2.35 8.68 7.68
C ILE A 153 -3.65 8.89 8.44
N THR A 154 -4.79 8.57 7.82
CA THR A 154 -6.12 8.97 8.30
C THR A 154 -7.17 7.89 8.14
N SER A 155 -8.23 7.95 8.96
CA SER A 155 -9.42 7.10 8.82
C SER A 155 -10.58 7.91 8.24
N PRO A 156 -10.88 7.83 6.93
CA PRO A 156 -11.92 8.65 6.32
C PRO A 156 -13.33 8.20 6.73
N HIS A 157 -14.26 9.16 6.79
CA HIS A 157 -15.68 8.93 7.11
C HIS A 157 -16.66 9.48 6.04
N GLU A 158 -16.16 10.35 5.16
CA GLU A 158 -16.93 11.03 4.12
C GLU A 158 -16.56 10.51 2.73
N ASP A 159 -17.45 10.75 1.76
CA ASP A 159 -17.17 10.44 0.36
C ASP A 159 -16.03 11.34 -0.16
N HIS A 160 -15.23 10.81 -1.08
CA HIS A 160 -14.11 11.51 -1.74
C HIS A 160 -13.09 12.08 -0.74
N PRO A 161 -12.44 11.23 0.06
CA PRO A 161 -11.42 11.71 0.99
C PRO A 161 -10.31 12.43 0.22
N VAL A 162 -9.83 13.53 0.80
CA VAL A 162 -8.82 14.38 0.17
C VAL A 162 -7.50 13.63 0.04
N ILE A 163 -7.04 13.46 -1.18
CA ILE A 163 -5.71 12.95 -1.49
C ILE A 163 -4.75 14.13 -1.55
N SER A 164 -3.67 14.08 -0.77
CA SER A 164 -2.65 15.11 -0.78
C SER A 164 -2.01 15.27 -2.15
N GLU A 165 -1.77 16.51 -2.57
CA GLU A 165 -1.00 16.84 -3.76
C GLU A 165 0.52 16.73 -3.51
N THR A 166 0.94 16.74 -2.24
CA THR A 166 2.34 16.65 -1.83
C THR A 166 2.55 15.40 -0.98
N GLY A 167 3.29 14.41 -1.48
CA GLY A 167 3.56 13.15 -0.77
C GLY A 167 2.46 12.10 -0.95
N VAL A 168 2.49 11.05 -0.12
CA VAL A 168 1.52 9.93 -0.18
C VAL A 168 0.46 10.11 0.91
N SER A 169 -0.78 9.73 0.63
CA SER A 169 -1.87 9.66 1.63
C SER A 169 -2.22 8.22 1.96
N ALA A 170 -2.18 7.82 3.23
CA ALA A 170 -2.65 6.51 3.66
C ALA A 170 -4.05 6.61 4.28
N PHE A 171 -4.95 5.73 3.84
CA PHE A 171 -6.34 5.69 4.28
C PHE A 171 -6.67 4.38 4.98
N ILE A 172 -7.04 4.45 6.24
CA ILE A 172 -7.43 3.30 7.06
C ILE A 172 -8.94 3.11 6.96
N VAL A 173 -9.35 2.02 6.32
CA VAL A 173 -10.76 1.68 6.09
C VAL A 173 -11.08 0.31 6.66
N HIS A 174 -12.35 0.03 6.88
CA HIS A 174 -12.74 -1.30 7.31
C HIS A 174 -12.67 -2.29 6.15
N ARG A 175 -13.36 -1.96 5.06
CA ARG A 175 -13.35 -2.72 3.80
C ARG A 175 -13.23 -1.79 2.60
N LEU A 176 -12.59 -2.26 1.54
CA LEU A 176 -12.53 -1.67 0.21
C LEU A 176 -13.43 -2.49 -0.71
N ALA A 177 -14.29 -1.80 -1.45
CA ALA A 177 -15.13 -2.37 -2.49
C ALA A 177 -14.76 -1.74 -3.84
N LYS A 178 -14.79 -2.57 -4.88
CA LYS A 178 -14.52 -2.19 -6.26
C LYS A 178 -15.79 -2.40 -7.07
N ALA A 179 -16.48 -1.30 -7.40
CA ALA A 179 -17.62 -1.32 -8.30
C ALA A 179 -17.11 -1.19 -9.73
N TYR A 180 -17.53 -2.06 -10.63
CA TYR A 180 -16.98 -2.15 -11.99
C TYR A 180 -18.04 -2.02 -13.08
N ARG A 181 -17.59 -1.51 -14.23
CA ARG A 181 -18.28 -1.56 -15.52
C ARG A 181 -17.29 -2.07 -16.54
N ALA A 182 -17.61 -3.19 -17.18
CA ALA A 182 -16.70 -3.89 -18.08
C ALA A 182 -17.37 -4.18 -19.41
N VAL A 183 -16.61 -4.05 -20.50
CA VAL A 183 -16.97 -4.56 -21.82
C VAL A 183 -16.10 -5.77 -22.12
N CYS A 184 -16.73 -6.93 -22.17
CA CYS A 184 -16.09 -8.20 -22.47
C CYS A 184 -16.26 -8.55 -23.95
N ARG A 185 -15.23 -9.10 -24.59
CA ARG A 185 -15.30 -9.67 -25.94
C ARG A 185 -15.11 -11.17 -25.91
N PHE A 186 -16.02 -11.86 -26.60
CA PHE A 186 -15.95 -13.28 -26.90
C PHE A 186 -15.64 -13.46 -28.37
N THR A 187 -14.57 -14.18 -28.72
CA THR A 187 -14.15 -14.42 -30.10
C THR A 187 -14.07 -15.91 -30.39
N ALA A 188 -14.82 -16.37 -31.39
CA ALA A 188 -14.76 -17.73 -31.89
C ALA A 188 -13.49 -17.96 -32.74
N GLU A 189 -13.13 -19.22 -32.97
CA GLU A 189 -12.01 -19.60 -33.85
C GLU A 189 -12.19 -19.08 -35.29
N SER A 190 -13.45 -18.90 -35.73
CA SER A 190 -13.80 -18.30 -37.02
C SER A 190 -13.51 -16.79 -37.11
N GLY A 191 -13.10 -16.14 -36.02
CA GLY A 191 -12.92 -14.69 -35.93
C GLY A 191 -14.21 -13.92 -35.64
N LYS A 192 -15.39 -14.55 -35.69
CA LYS A 192 -16.65 -13.93 -35.26
C LYS A 192 -16.56 -13.57 -33.78
N SER A 193 -16.98 -12.36 -33.43
CA SER A 193 -16.97 -11.90 -32.05
C SER A 193 -18.27 -11.24 -31.62
N VAL A 194 -18.54 -11.27 -30.31
CA VAL A 194 -19.65 -10.57 -29.66
C VAL A 194 -19.15 -9.86 -28.42
N LYS A 195 -19.65 -8.65 -28.19
CA LYS A 195 -19.41 -7.87 -26.98
C LYS A 195 -20.51 -8.09 -25.95
N TYR A 196 -20.15 -8.08 -24.69
CA TYR A 196 -21.04 -8.21 -23.54
C TYR A 196 -20.67 -7.18 -22.48
N ALA A 197 -21.63 -6.35 -22.08
CA ALA A 197 -21.43 -5.42 -20.97
C ALA A 197 -21.75 -6.12 -19.65
N ALA A 198 -20.85 -5.99 -18.68
CA ALA A 198 -20.99 -6.50 -17.33
C ALA A 198 -20.81 -5.37 -16.32
N SER A 199 -21.56 -5.40 -15.23
CA SER A 199 -21.39 -4.48 -14.12
C SER A 199 -21.68 -5.19 -12.81
N GLY A 200 -20.99 -4.79 -11.76
CA GLY A 200 -21.14 -5.38 -10.44
C GLY A 200 -20.25 -4.69 -9.42
N ALA A 201 -20.14 -5.29 -8.24
CA ALA A 201 -19.22 -4.86 -7.22
C ALA A 201 -18.65 -6.07 -6.48
N ILE A 202 -17.41 -5.97 -6.05
CA ILE A 202 -16.74 -6.96 -5.20
C ILE A 202 -16.08 -6.25 -4.02
N PHE A 203 -15.97 -6.92 -2.88
CA PHE A 203 -15.02 -6.52 -1.85
C PHE A 203 -13.62 -6.98 -2.26
N SER A 204 -12.65 -6.09 -2.11
CA SER A 204 -11.26 -6.41 -2.43
C SER A 204 -10.66 -7.30 -1.37
N ASN A 205 -9.95 -8.34 -1.80
CA ASN A 205 -9.24 -9.27 -0.93
C ASN A 205 -7.85 -8.75 -0.51
N HIS A 206 -7.44 -7.58 -0.99
CA HIS A 206 -6.13 -6.99 -0.72
C HIS A 206 -6.14 -6.15 0.56
N LEU A 207 -5.48 -6.61 1.63
CA LEU A 207 -5.43 -5.87 2.90
C LEU A 207 -4.69 -4.52 2.80
N GLY A 208 -3.73 -4.44 1.88
CA GLY A 208 -3.09 -3.24 1.37
C GLY A 208 -2.84 -3.41 -0.13
N ALA A 209 -2.69 -2.32 -0.87
CA ALA A 209 -2.36 -2.36 -2.28
C ALA A 209 -1.55 -1.13 -2.68
N VAL A 210 -0.26 -1.34 -2.94
CA VAL A 210 0.56 -0.43 -3.74
C VAL A 210 0.66 -0.98 -5.16
N ASP A 211 -0.20 -0.50 -6.04
CA ASP A 211 -0.14 -0.88 -7.45
C ASP A 211 0.93 -0.07 -8.19
N LEU A 212 1.67 -0.74 -9.08
CA LEU A 212 2.51 -0.08 -10.09
C LEU A 212 1.75 -0.05 -11.41
N GLU A 213 1.28 1.12 -11.80
CA GLU A 213 0.63 1.34 -13.08
C GLU A 213 1.67 1.46 -14.19
N ILE A 214 1.47 0.68 -15.25
CA ILE A 214 2.28 0.74 -16.48
C ILE A 214 1.38 1.08 -17.65
N GLU A 215 1.61 2.25 -18.23
CA GLU A 215 0.90 2.72 -19.40
C GLU A 215 1.83 2.88 -20.59
N ARG A 216 1.31 2.67 -21.81
CA ARG A 216 2.06 2.97 -23.03
C ARG A 216 1.73 4.39 -23.47
N LEU A 217 2.69 5.29 -23.32
CA LEU A 217 2.56 6.70 -23.70
C LEU A 217 2.69 6.90 -25.22
N ALA A 218 3.58 6.13 -25.85
CA ALA A 218 3.82 6.13 -27.29
C ALA A 218 4.46 4.80 -27.72
N PRO A 219 4.65 4.54 -29.03
CA PRO A 219 5.47 3.41 -29.46
C PRO A 219 6.84 3.42 -28.79
N GLY A 220 7.12 2.38 -27.99
CA GLY A 220 8.36 2.23 -27.22
C GLY A 220 8.57 3.19 -26.06
N ARG A 221 7.53 3.91 -25.63
CA ARG A 221 7.58 4.77 -24.43
C ARG A 221 6.51 4.33 -23.44
N PHE A 222 6.95 4.07 -22.21
CA PHE A 222 6.10 3.64 -21.11
C PHE A 222 6.12 4.68 -19.99
N GLY A 223 4.97 4.87 -19.35
CA GLY A 223 4.82 5.58 -18.09
C GLY A 223 4.75 4.55 -16.95
N LEU A 224 5.48 4.82 -15.87
CA LEU A 224 5.44 4.05 -14.63
C LEU A 224 4.96 4.99 -13.53
N ARG A 225 3.89 4.61 -12.83
CA ARG A 225 3.29 5.45 -11.80
C ARG A 225 2.77 4.61 -10.65
N ARG A 226 3.10 5.01 -9.43
CA ARG A 226 2.40 4.55 -8.23
C ARG A 226 1.34 5.59 -7.86
N PRO A 227 0.13 5.19 -7.44
CA PRO A 227 -0.87 6.13 -6.96
C PRO A 227 -0.32 7.05 -5.86
N PRO A 228 -0.80 8.29 -5.70
CA PRO A 228 -0.40 9.16 -4.59
C PRO A 228 -1.08 8.75 -3.25
N PHE A 229 -1.59 7.53 -3.14
CA PHE A 229 -2.28 7.04 -1.97
C PHE A 229 -2.21 5.51 -1.82
N THR A 230 -2.39 5.03 -0.59
CA THR A 230 -2.63 3.61 -0.28
C THR A 230 -3.83 3.48 0.66
N ILE A 231 -4.50 2.33 0.59
CA ILE A 231 -5.68 2.01 1.40
C ILE A 231 -5.35 0.79 2.23
N TRP A 232 -5.49 0.91 3.55
CA TRP A 232 -5.22 -0.13 4.54
C TRP A 232 -6.54 -0.63 5.11
N GLN A 233 -6.86 -1.89 4.85
CA GLN A 233 -8.07 -2.54 5.33
C GLN A 233 -7.82 -3.26 6.65
N ASN A 234 -8.78 -3.25 7.57
CA ASN A 234 -8.70 -4.05 8.79
C ASN A 234 -9.68 -5.24 8.84
N SER A 235 -10.59 -5.37 7.88
CA SER A 235 -11.50 -6.53 7.82
C SER A 235 -10.79 -7.79 7.37
N GLY A 236 -11.14 -8.93 7.98
CA GLY A 236 -10.56 -10.23 7.66
C GLY A 236 -9.06 -10.36 7.95
N ALA A 237 -8.46 -9.34 8.57
CA ALA A 237 -7.05 -9.33 8.93
C ALA A 237 -6.88 -9.85 10.35
N GLU A 238 -6.06 -10.89 10.48
CA GLU A 238 -5.52 -11.31 11.77
C GLU A 238 -4.61 -10.21 12.35
N PHE A 239 -4.43 -10.19 13.68
CA PHE A 239 -3.65 -9.16 14.37
C PHE A 239 -2.23 -8.95 13.79
N PHE A 240 -1.51 -10.02 13.46
CA PHE A 240 -0.21 -9.89 12.80
C PHE A 240 -0.33 -9.15 11.45
N SER A 241 -1.33 -9.48 10.63
CA SER A 241 -1.57 -8.82 9.35
C SER A 241 -1.91 -7.34 9.56
N LEU A 242 -2.73 -7.00 10.56
CA LEU A 242 -3.01 -5.60 10.92
C LEU A 242 -1.75 -4.80 11.23
N MET A 243 -0.80 -5.44 11.94
CA MET A 243 0.49 -4.84 12.24
C MET A 243 1.40 -4.72 11.00
N ALA A 244 1.36 -5.73 10.13
CA ALA A 244 2.21 -5.80 8.94
C ALA A 244 1.82 -4.77 7.86
N ILE A 245 0.52 -4.57 7.59
CA ILE A 245 0.02 -3.71 6.51
C ILE A 245 0.73 -2.35 6.43
N PRO A 246 0.77 -1.51 7.48
CA PRO A 246 1.41 -0.19 7.38
C PRO A 246 2.91 -0.29 7.10
N VAL A 247 3.60 -1.35 7.55
CA VAL A 247 5.02 -1.56 7.27
C VAL A 247 5.23 -1.99 5.82
N GLU A 248 4.48 -2.99 5.38
CA GLU A 248 4.54 -3.59 4.04
C GLU A 248 4.28 -2.53 2.96
N GLU A 249 3.16 -1.84 3.06
CA GLU A 249 2.76 -0.80 2.09
C GLU A 249 3.76 0.36 2.05
N THR A 250 4.28 0.76 3.21
CA THR A 250 5.30 1.81 3.28
C THR A 250 6.60 1.38 2.62
N LEU A 251 7.01 0.12 2.79
CA LEU A 251 8.19 -0.42 2.13
C LEU A 251 7.98 -0.54 0.61
N HIS A 252 6.79 -0.89 0.14
CA HIS A 252 6.48 -0.88 -1.29
C HIS A 252 6.62 0.51 -1.92
N TYR A 253 6.20 1.58 -1.24
CA TYR A 253 6.51 2.95 -1.70
C TYR A 253 7.99 3.29 -1.58
N TYR A 254 8.63 2.93 -0.48
CA TYR A 254 10.00 3.34 -0.19
C TYR A 254 11.01 2.65 -1.11
N LEU A 255 11.00 1.31 -1.11
CA LEU A 255 11.87 0.42 -1.87
C LEU A 255 11.44 0.31 -3.32
N GLY A 256 10.14 0.41 -3.60
CA GLY A 256 9.61 0.33 -4.96
C GLY A 256 10.19 1.39 -5.88
N ARG A 257 10.69 2.51 -5.36
CA ARG A 257 11.46 3.49 -6.16
C ARG A 257 12.69 2.87 -6.84
N ALA A 258 13.33 1.88 -6.24
CA ALA A 258 14.44 1.16 -6.85
C ALA A 258 13.97 0.22 -7.97
N THR A 259 12.86 -0.48 -7.75
CA THR A 259 12.16 -1.28 -8.77
C THR A 259 11.75 -0.41 -9.96
N ASP A 260 11.12 0.73 -9.70
CA ASP A 260 10.62 1.66 -10.71
C ASP A 260 11.78 2.22 -11.55
N ARG A 261 12.91 2.58 -10.92
CA ARG A 261 14.13 3.00 -11.63
C ARG A 261 14.69 1.91 -12.53
N LEU A 262 14.73 0.67 -12.04
CA LEU A 262 15.23 -0.47 -12.80
C LEU A 262 14.34 -0.75 -14.00
N LEU A 263 13.02 -0.75 -13.79
CA LEU A 263 12.03 -0.95 -14.86
C LEU A 263 12.10 0.17 -15.90
N ASP A 264 12.16 1.44 -15.49
CA ASP A 264 12.29 2.58 -16.42
C ASP A 264 13.56 2.43 -17.28
N ALA A 265 14.70 2.13 -16.65
CA ALA A 265 15.96 1.90 -17.37
C ALA A 265 15.86 0.74 -18.37
N SER A 266 15.24 -0.37 -17.96
CA SER A 266 15.09 -1.57 -18.79
C SER A 266 14.16 -1.34 -19.98
N LEU A 267 13.05 -0.62 -19.77
CA LEU A 267 12.09 -0.29 -20.82
C LEU A 267 12.66 0.71 -21.83
N ARG A 268 13.54 1.62 -21.40
CA ARG A 268 14.26 2.53 -22.31
C ARG A 268 15.31 1.83 -23.16
N GLN A 269 15.95 0.79 -22.65
CA GLN A 269 16.96 0.01 -23.39
C GLN A 269 16.34 -0.88 -24.48
N ASP A 270 15.09 -1.30 -24.31
CA ASP A 270 14.36 -2.12 -25.28
C ASP A 270 12.96 -1.51 -25.58
N PRO A 271 12.92 -0.44 -26.41
CA PRO A 271 11.67 0.23 -26.77
C PRO A 271 10.79 -0.63 -27.69
N SER A 272 11.26 -1.79 -28.15
CA SER A 272 10.46 -2.68 -28.99
C SER A 272 9.45 -3.52 -28.18
N LYS A 273 9.56 -3.52 -26.84
CA LYS A 273 8.68 -4.27 -25.96
C LYS A 273 7.22 -3.88 -26.15
N SER A 274 6.36 -4.90 -26.13
CA SER A 274 4.92 -4.72 -26.03
C SER A 274 4.53 -4.35 -24.59
N LEU A 275 3.35 -3.77 -24.40
CA LEU A 275 2.81 -3.52 -23.06
C LEU A 275 2.69 -4.80 -22.23
N ALA A 276 2.33 -5.93 -22.86
CA ALA A 276 2.26 -7.22 -22.19
C ALA A 276 3.64 -7.67 -21.69
N ALA A 277 4.70 -7.49 -22.50
CA ALA A 277 6.06 -7.82 -22.09
C ALA A 277 6.57 -6.88 -20.97
N ALA A 278 6.19 -5.60 -21.01
CA ALA A 278 6.52 -4.64 -19.95
C ALA A 278 5.84 -5.01 -18.61
N LYS A 279 4.54 -5.37 -18.64
CA LYS A 279 3.81 -5.85 -17.46
C LYS A 279 4.42 -7.13 -16.90
N GLN A 280 4.72 -8.12 -17.75
CA GLN A 280 5.39 -9.35 -17.31
C GLN A 280 6.73 -9.07 -16.63
N MET A 281 7.52 -8.15 -17.17
CA MET A 281 8.79 -7.75 -16.55
C MET A 281 8.56 -7.12 -15.16
N ALA A 282 7.54 -6.28 -15.03
CA ALA A 282 7.20 -5.69 -13.73
C ALA A 282 6.75 -6.75 -12.73
N ASP A 283 5.90 -7.70 -13.12
CA ASP A 283 5.48 -8.82 -12.27
C ASP A 283 6.69 -9.65 -11.79
N GLU A 284 7.71 -9.80 -12.64
CA GLU A 284 8.94 -10.49 -12.26
C GLU A 284 9.71 -9.74 -11.17
N TRP A 285 9.85 -8.43 -11.30
CA TRP A 285 10.59 -7.59 -10.36
C TRP A 285 9.81 -7.28 -9.09
N MET A 286 8.49 -7.12 -9.19
CA MET A 286 7.61 -6.99 -8.03
C MET A 286 7.78 -8.17 -7.09
N ALA A 287 7.88 -9.41 -7.58
CA ALA A 287 8.13 -10.53 -6.66
C ALA A 287 9.52 -10.52 -5.98
N VAL A 288 10.50 -9.83 -6.56
CA VAL A 288 11.78 -9.59 -5.87
C VAL A 288 11.57 -8.52 -4.80
N GLU A 289 10.82 -7.45 -5.10
CA GLU A 289 10.36 -6.43 -4.14
C GLU A 289 9.61 -7.08 -2.96
N GLU A 290 8.60 -7.91 -3.23
CA GLU A 290 7.84 -8.68 -2.24
C GLU A 290 8.75 -9.50 -1.31
N SER A 291 9.84 -10.06 -1.84
CA SER A 291 10.74 -10.89 -1.04
C SER A 291 11.56 -10.07 -0.04
N VAL A 292 12.07 -8.90 -0.45
CA VAL A 292 12.77 -7.99 0.47
C VAL A 292 11.79 -7.34 1.44
N VAL A 293 10.60 -6.95 0.97
CA VAL A 293 9.54 -6.34 1.80
C VAL A 293 9.11 -7.33 2.88
N GLY A 294 8.75 -8.57 2.52
CA GLY A 294 8.32 -9.58 3.47
C GLY A 294 9.38 -9.91 4.53
N GLY A 295 10.66 -9.97 4.14
CA GLY A 295 11.77 -10.14 5.09
C GLY A 295 11.98 -8.93 6.00
N LEU A 296 11.76 -7.72 5.51
CA LEU A 296 11.87 -6.50 6.31
C LEU A 296 10.69 -6.34 7.27
N VAL A 297 9.46 -6.66 6.86
CA VAL A 297 8.29 -6.66 7.76
C VAL A 297 8.55 -7.55 8.99
N ASP A 298 9.03 -8.78 8.79
CA ASP A 298 9.43 -9.71 9.87
C ASP A 298 10.40 -9.04 10.86
N ARG A 299 11.47 -8.43 10.34
CA ARG A 299 12.51 -7.83 11.19
C ARG A 299 12.11 -6.52 11.85
N VAL A 300 11.36 -5.67 11.14
CA VAL A 300 10.91 -4.37 11.65
C VAL A 300 9.90 -4.59 12.76
N LEU A 301 8.91 -5.48 12.57
CA LEU A 301 7.92 -5.78 13.59
C LEU A 301 8.55 -6.43 14.82
N ALA A 302 9.48 -7.38 14.64
CA ALA A 302 10.20 -7.98 15.77
C ALA A 302 10.93 -6.90 16.60
N ARG A 303 11.71 -6.04 15.94
CA ARG A 303 12.47 -4.99 16.63
C ARG A 303 11.58 -3.91 17.24
N TYR A 304 10.45 -3.61 16.61
CA TYR A 304 9.44 -2.70 17.14
C TYR A 304 8.82 -3.26 18.41
N CYS A 305 8.48 -4.55 18.42
CA CYS A 305 7.94 -5.25 19.57
C CYS A 305 8.92 -5.28 20.75
N ASP A 306 10.22 -5.48 20.48
CA ASP A 306 11.28 -5.42 21.51
C ASP A 306 11.39 -4.04 22.19
N ARG A 307 10.94 -2.96 21.53
CA ARG A 307 10.92 -1.59 22.10
C ARG A 307 9.81 -1.42 23.15
N TYR A 308 8.81 -2.30 23.17
CA TYR A 308 7.64 -2.20 24.06
C TYR A 308 7.43 -3.48 24.89
N PRO A 309 8.42 -3.89 25.72
CA PRO A 309 8.31 -5.09 26.54
C PRO A 309 7.20 -4.92 27.59
N GLY A 310 6.13 -5.70 27.46
CA GLY A 310 4.96 -5.69 28.35
C GLY A 310 3.64 -5.25 27.70
N GLY A 311 3.66 -4.76 26.45
CA GLY A 311 2.46 -4.24 25.78
C GLY A 311 1.85 -5.14 24.70
N LEU A 312 2.46 -6.29 24.42
CA LEU A 312 2.00 -7.21 23.38
C LEU A 312 1.13 -8.30 24.00
N PRO A 313 -0.01 -8.64 23.39
CA PRO A 313 -0.78 -9.82 23.76
C PRO A 313 0.12 -11.07 23.87
N ASP A 314 -0.07 -11.88 24.91
CA ASP A 314 0.73 -13.09 25.21
C ASP A 314 0.74 -14.14 24.08
N ASN A 315 -0.11 -13.98 23.06
CA ASN A 315 -0.29 -14.86 21.91
C ASN A 315 0.41 -14.38 20.61
N LEU A 316 1.20 -13.30 20.65
CA LEU A 316 1.99 -12.83 19.50
C LEU A 316 3.16 -13.78 19.21
N ASN A 317 2.91 -14.78 18.35
CA ASN A 317 3.95 -15.63 17.80
C ASN A 317 4.09 -15.35 16.30
N PHE A 318 5.03 -14.48 15.95
CA PHE A 318 5.33 -14.10 14.56
C PHE A 318 5.52 -15.30 13.61
N GLU A 319 6.11 -16.39 14.10
CA GLU A 319 6.38 -17.59 13.28
C GLU A 319 5.11 -18.41 13.02
N ARG A 320 4.18 -18.44 13.97
CA ARG A 320 2.92 -19.20 13.85
C ARG A 320 1.91 -18.48 12.94
N TRP A 321 2.01 -17.16 12.80
CA TRP A 321 1.06 -16.32 12.06
C TRP A 321 1.52 -16.04 10.62
N ALA A 322 2.82 -16.15 10.33
CA ALA A 322 3.37 -16.05 8.99
C ALA A 322 2.93 -17.17 8.01
N GLY A 323 2.21 -18.19 8.49
CA GLY A 323 1.83 -19.40 7.74
C GLY A 323 0.60 -19.28 6.83
N ASN A 324 -0.21 -18.23 6.94
CA ASN A 324 -1.52 -18.12 6.25
C ASN A 324 -1.52 -17.17 5.02
N VAL A 325 -0.35 -16.88 4.43
CA VAL A 325 -0.28 -16.01 3.24
C VAL A 325 -0.76 -16.79 2.00
N PRO A 326 -1.63 -16.22 1.14
CA PRO A 326 -2.12 -16.89 -0.05
C PRO A 326 -0.98 -17.31 -1.00
N ASP A 327 -1.12 -18.47 -1.66
CA ASP A 327 -0.18 -18.96 -2.67
C ASP A 327 -0.33 -18.16 -3.98
N LEU A 328 0.17 -16.92 -3.97
CA LEU A 328 0.25 -16.04 -5.14
C LEU A 328 1.65 -16.06 -5.74
N SER A 329 1.72 -15.97 -7.07
CA SER A 329 2.98 -16.00 -7.82
C SER A 329 3.97 -14.88 -7.43
N GLN A 330 3.46 -13.77 -6.90
CA GLN A 330 4.27 -12.66 -6.37
C GLN A 330 5.04 -13.04 -5.09
N TYR A 331 4.53 -13.97 -4.27
CA TYR A 331 5.18 -14.42 -3.03
C TYR A 331 6.14 -15.60 -3.21
N ARG A 332 6.45 -15.99 -4.45
CA ARG A 332 7.28 -17.17 -4.78
C ARG A 332 8.67 -17.21 -4.14
N TYR A 333 9.22 -16.05 -3.76
CA TYR A 333 10.53 -15.93 -3.10
C TYR A 333 10.45 -15.57 -1.62
N ARG A 334 9.27 -15.59 -0.98
CA ARG A 334 9.06 -15.08 0.37
C ARG A 334 9.99 -15.73 1.41
N ARG A 335 10.12 -17.05 1.38
CA ARG A 335 10.99 -17.78 2.33
C ARG A 335 12.46 -17.40 2.18
N GLN A 336 12.96 -17.35 0.94
CA GLN A 336 14.32 -16.93 0.63
C GLN A 336 14.55 -15.48 1.04
N GLY A 337 13.57 -14.60 0.80
CA GLY A 337 13.62 -13.18 1.18
C GLY A 337 13.74 -12.99 2.69
N ILE A 338 12.90 -13.68 3.47
CA ILE A 338 12.97 -13.67 4.94
C ILE A 338 14.34 -14.12 5.42
N GLN A 339 14.85 -15.23 4.89
CA GLN A 339 16.15 -15.78 5.29
C GLN A 339 17.30 -14.81 4.94
N LEU A 340 17.31 -14.27 3.72
CA LEU A 340 18.34 -13.35 3.27
C LEU A 340 18.33 -12.05 4.10
N VAL A 341 17.16 -11.47 4.36
CA VAL A 341 17.04 -10.25 5.18
C VAL A 341 17.45 -10.51 6.63
N ARG A 342 17.16 -11.69 7.19
CA ARG A 342 17.67 -12.10 8.52
C ARG A 342 19.19 -12.14 8.55
N THR A 343 19.83 -12.67 7.50
CA THR A 343 21.30 -12.73 7.40
C THR A 343 21.94 -11.36 7.19
N LEU A 344 21.36 -10.50 6.35
CA LEU A 344 21.90 -9.19 6.04
C LEU A 344 21.61 -8.14 7.13
N GLY A 345 20.46 -8.25 7.80
CA GLY A 345 19.91 -7.23 8.67
C GLY A 345 19.17 -6.12 7.90
N ILE A 346 18.39 -5.30 8.62
CA ILE A 346 17.50 -4.28 8.05
C ILE A 346 18.25 -3.28 7.16
N HIS A 347 19.25 -2.58 7.69
CA HIS A 347 19.94 -1.51 6.97
C HIS A 347 20.67 -1.99 5.73
N ARG A 348 21.35 -3.15 5.82
CA ARG A 348 22.08 -3.71 4.69
C ARG A 348 21.14 -4.21 3.61
N SER A 349 19.99 -4.78 3.96
CA SER A 349 18.99 -5.23 2.99
C SER A 349 18.39 -4.05 2.23
N ILE A 350 18.01 -3.00 2.94
CA ILE A 350 17.48 -1.76 2.34
C ILE A 350 18.54 -1.10 1.46
N GLY A 351 19.77 -0.94 1.95
CA GLY A 351 20.86 -0.34 1.18
C GLY A 351 21.15 -1.13 -0.09
N LEU A 352 21.32 -2.45 0.03
CA LEU A 352 21.57 -3.33 -1.12
C LEU A 352 20.44 -3.26 -2.15
N TYR A 353 19.18 -3.32 -1.72
CA TYR A 353 18.05 -3.28 -2.65
C TYR A 353 17.89 -1.90 -3.31
N MET A 354 18.06 -0.82 -2.55
CA MET A 354 17.94 0.55 -3.07
C MET A 354 19.03 0.90 -4.09
N GLU A 355 20.24 0.38 -3.88
CA GLU A 355 21.39 0.59 -4.77
C GLU A 355 21.35 -0.34 -5.99
N ASP A 356 21.10 -1.64 -5.77
CA ASP A 356 21.16 -2.66 -6.81
C ASP A 356 20.16 -3.81 -6.55
N PRO A 357 18.90 -3.66 -7.00
CA PRO A 357 17.90 -4.73 -6.92
C PRO A 357 18.33 -6.02 -7.65
N GLY A 358 19.19 -5.90 -8.68
CA GLY A 358 19.72 -7.04 -9.42
C GLY A 358 20.64 -7.90 -8.56
N ARG A 359 21.57 -7.29 -7.86
CA ARG A 359 22.46 -7.98 -6.92
C ARG A 359 21.70 -8.56 -5.73
N PHE A 360 20.64 -7.91 -5.26
CA PHE A 360 19.74 -8.51 -4.28
C PHE A 360 19.09 -9.79 -4.83
N ARG A 361 18.54 -9.74 -6.06
CA ARG A 361 17.94 -10.90 -6.74
C ARG A 361 18.93 -12.06 -6.91
N GLU A 362 20.19 -11.77 -7.21
CA GLU A 362 21.23 -12.80 -7.32
C GLU A 362 21.46 -13.53 -5.99
N GLN A 363 21.60 -12.78 -4.88
CA GLN A 363 21.74 -13.38 -3.55
C GLN A 363 20.49 -14.15 -3.12
N LEU A 364 19.31 -13.63 -3.48
CA LEU A 364 18.03 -14.28 -3.21
C LEU A 364 17.92 -15.66 -3.86
N LYS A 365 18.50 -15.84 -5.05
CA LYS A 365 18.52 -17.13 -5.77
C LYS A 365 19.53 -18.13 -5.19
N LEU A 366 20.50 -17.67 -4.40
CA LEU A 366 21.52 -18.49 -3.75
C LEU A 366 21.13 -18.91 -2.32
N THR A 367 20.03 -18.36 -1.80
CA THR A 367 19.45 -18.65 -0.49
C THR A 367 18.43 -19.78 -0.60
#